data_AF-A0A7U9MRM4-F1
#
_entry.id   AF-A0A7U9MRM4-F1
#
_cell.length_a   1.000
_cell.length_b   1.000
_cell.length_c   1.000
_cell.angle_alpha   90.00
_cell.angle_beta   90.00
_cell.angle_gamma   90.00
#
_symmetry.space_group_name_H-M   'P 1'
#
loop_
_entity.id
_entity.type
_entity.pdbx_description
1 polymer ?
#
loop_
_entity_poly.entity_id
_entity_poly.type
_entity_poly.pdbx_seq_one_letter_code
_entity_poly.pdbx_strand_id
1 'polypeptide(L)'
;MENILKDGTEKALRETKAWLTREDLRLKAMQRELEDKQKKHEEEKNTFEKEMKHHQHKMKVEKERLEQENRLLEQKLKILQQGYIQLEEDKHRLQREKDKFNSKRNAYAYESQSFSHHSQVAEMMFSGVNSYLTLKKRYKDLMKMFHPDNVTGDHEMVQIITREYEELKRAYEMGSQAR
;
A
#
# COMPACT_ATOMS: atom_id res chain seq x y z
N MET A 1 -31.82 -91.09 8.20
CA MET A 1 -31.06 -91.63 7.05
C MET A 1 -30.42 -92.98 7.38
N GLU A 2 -29.81 -93.16 8.56
CA GLU A 2 -29.18 -94.44 8.95
C GLU A 2 -30.09 -95.67 8.89
N ASN A 3 -31.38 -95.57 9.26
CA ASN A 3 -32.29 -96.73 9.22
C ASN A 3 -32.75 -97.12 7.80
N ILE A 4 -32.80 -96.16 6.86
CA ILE A 4 -33.17 -96.42 5.44
C ILE A 4 -31.99 -97.07 4.69
N LEU A 5 -30.76 -96.76 5.09
CA LEU A 5 -29.53 -97.36 4.56
C LEU A 5 -29.29 -98.79 5.05
N LYS A 6 -29.89 -99.19 6.18
CA LYS A 6 -29.74 -100.53 6.77
C LYS A 6 -30.79 -101.54 6.29
N ASP A 7 -32.08 -101.15 6.20
CA ASP A 7 -33.21 -102.07 5.89
C ASP A 7 -34.20 -101.52 4.82
N GLY A 8 -33.85 -100.46 4.10
CA GLY A 8 -34.77 -99.80 3.17
C GLY A 8 -35.01 -100.59 1.87
N THR A 9 -36.27 -100.67 1.42
CA THR A 9 -36.63 -101.12 0.07
C THR A 9 -35.86 -100.37 -1.01
N GLU A 10 -35.46 -101.05 -2.09
CA GLU A 10 -34.64 -100.51 -3.19
C GLU A 10 -35.15 -99.17 -3.74
N LYS A 11 -36.48 -99.00 -3.80
CA LYS A 11 -37.14 -97.76 -4.21
C LYS A 11 -36.82 -96.57 -3.29
N ALA A 12 -36.84 -96.77 -1.97
CA ALA A 12 -36.53 -95.73 -0.98
C ALA A 12 -35.04 -95.33 -1.02
N LEU A 13 -34.14 -96.28 -1.28
CA LEU A 13 -32.72 -96.00 -1.52
C LEU A 13 -32.51 -95.18 -2.81
N ARG A 14 -33.25 -95.47 -3.89
CA ARG A 14 -33.17 -94.70 -5.14
C ARG A 14 -33.68 -93.27 -4.96
N GLU A 15 -34.78 -93.07 -4.23
CA GLU A 15 -35.35 -91.74 -3.94
C GLU A 15 -34.41 -90.89 -3.07
N THR A 16 -33.83 -91.48 -2.02
CA THR A 16 -32.84 -90.79 -1.17
C THR A 16 -31.57 -90.44 -1.93
N LYS A 17 -31.06 -91.34 -2.79
CA LYS A 17 -29.93 -91.05 -3.68
C LYS A 17 -30.24 -89.88 -4.61
N ALA A 18 -31.42 -89.88 -5.23
CA ALA A 18 -31.86 -88.80 -6.12
C ALA A 18 -31.95 -87.44 -5.38
N TRP A 19 -32.49 -87.45 -4.15
CA TRP A 19 -32.54 -86.26 -3.30
C TRP A 19 -31.14 -85.75 -2.96
N LEU A 20 -30.22 -86.62 -2.52
CA LEU A 20 -28.83 -86.25 -2.21
C LEU A 20 -28.11 -85.68 -3.42
N THR A 21 -28.31 -86.26 -4.62
CA THR A 21 -27.71 -85.70 -5.84
C THR A 21 -28.26 -84.33 -6.20
N ARG A 22 -29.56 -84.09 -5.97
CA ARG A 22 -30.19 -82.79 -6.21
C ARG A 22 -29.68 -81.76 -5.22
N GLU A 23 -29.53 -82.16 -3.96
CA GLU A 23 -29.03 -81.29 -2.90
C GLU A 23 -27.53 -80.97 -3.08
N ASP A 24 -26.71 -81.94 -3.47
CA ASP A 24 -25.30 -81.72 -3.83
C ASP A 24 -25.17 -80.75 -5.02
N LEU A 25 -26.01 -80.88 -6.05
CA LEU A 25 -26.07 -79.91 -7.15
C LEU A 25 -26.48 -78.50 -6.68
N ARG A 26 -27.45 -78.40 -5.77
CA ARG A 26 -27.90 -77.12 -5.19
C ARG A 26 -26.79 -76.47 -4.37
N LEU A 27 -26.12 -77.23 -3.51
CA LEU A 27 -25.01 -76.74 -2.67
C LEU A 27 -23.83 -76.28 -3.54
N LYS A 28 -23.48 -77.03 -4.59
CA LYS A 28 -22.45 -76.63 -5.55
C LYS A 28 -22.82 -75.34 -6.29
N ALA A 29 -24.08 -75.16 -6.66
CA ALA A 29 -24.55 -73.92 -7.29
C ALA A 29 -24.44 -72.72 -6.34
N MET A 30 -24.88 -72.88 -5.07
CA MET A 30 -24.74 -71.83 -4.06
C MET A 30 -23.28 -71.50 -3.75
N GLN A 31 -22.41 -72.51 -3.71
CA GLN A 31 -20.99 -72.32 -3.45
C GLN A 31 -20.33 -71.51 -4.58
N ARG A 32 -20.64 -71.82 -5.84
CA ARG A 32 -20.19 -71.01 -7.00
C ARG A 32 -20.71 -69.57 -6.93
N GLU A 33 -21.99 -69.38 -6.62
CA GLU A 33 -22.55 -68.03 -6.50
C GLU A 33 -21.86 -67.22 -5.39
N LEU A 34 -21.52 -67.87 -4.27
CA LEU A 34 -20.80 -67.23 -3.18
C LEU A 34 -19.37 -66.87 -3.59
N GLU A 35 -18.66 -67.77 -4.27
CA GLU A 35 -17.32 -67.52 -4.80
C GLU A 35 -17.32 -66.35 -5.79
N ASP A 36 -18.30 -66.30 -6.70
CA ASP A 36 -18.46 -65.20 -7.66
C ASP A 36 -18.72 -63.87 -6.93
N LYS A 37 -19.58 -63.86 -5.90
CA LYS A 37 -19.84 -62.66 -5.08
C LYS A 37 -18.61 -62.22 -4.31
N GLN A 38 -17.84 -63.15 -3.73
CA GLN A 38 -16.59 -62.85 -3.03
C GLN A 38 -15.56 -62.24 -3.97
N LYS A 39 -15.40 -62.82 -5.16
CA LYS A 39 -14.49 -62.30 -6.18
C LYS A 39 -14.89 -60.89 -6.61
N LYS A 40 -16.18 -60.67 -6.90
CA LYS A 40 -16.69 -59.34 -7.26
C LYS A 40 -16.47 -58.32 -6.14
N HIS A 41 -16.72 -58.70 -4.90
CA HIS A 41 -16.51 -57.83 -3.75
C HIS A 41 -15.02 -57.46 -3.57
N GLU A 42 -14.11 -58.41 -3.79
CA GLU A 42 -12.67 -58.16 -3.74
C GLU A 42 -12.21 -57.23 -4.88
N GLU A 43 -12.79 -57.36 -6.07
CA GLU A 43 -12.54 -56.44 -7.20
C GLU A 43 -13.05 -55.02 -6.89
N GLU A 44 -14.25 -54.88 -6.33
CA GLU A 44 -14.82 -53.60 -5.89
C GLU A 44 -13.97 -52.96 -4.78
N LYS A 45 -13.50 -53.74 -3.81
CA LYS A 45 -12.63 -53.27 -2.75
C LYS A 45 -11.29 -52.76 -3.30
N ASN A 46 -10.69 -53.49 -4.23
CA ASN A 46 -9.42 -53.10 -4.85
C ASN A 46 -9.55 -51.83 -5.72
N THR A 47 -10.66 -51.69 -6.44
CA THR A 47 -10.94 -50.48 -7.23
C THR A 47 -11.17 -49.29 -6.32
N PHE A 48 -11.99 -49.45 -5.27
CA PHE A 48 -12.23 -48.42 -4.26
C PHE A 48 -10.95 -47.98 -3.56
N GLU A 49 -10.07 -48.90 -3.17
CA GLU A 49 -8.80 -48.56 -2.52
C GLU A 49 -7.89 -47.73 -3.45
N LYS A 50 -7.85 -48.06 -4.74
CA LYS A 50 -7.12 -47.28 -5.75
C LYS A 50 -7.71 -45.88 -5.90
N GLU A 51 -9.03 -45.77 -5.98
CA GLU A 51 -9.71 -44.47 -6.05
C GLU A 51 -9.46 -43.64 -4.80
N MET A 52 -9.53 -44.23 -3.61
CA MET A 52 -9.25 -43.52 -2.36
C MET A 52 -7.82 -43.00 -2.31
N LYS A 53 -6.83 -43.81 -2.70
CA LYS A 53 -5.43 -43.37 -2.78
C LYS A 53 -5.24 -42.23 -3.77
N HIS A 54 -5.89 -42.31 -4.94
CA HIS A 54 -5.85 -41.26 -5.95
C HIS A 54 -6.46 -39.95 -5.45
N HIS A 55 -7.64 -40.01 -4.83
CA HIS A 55 -8.30 -38.84 -4.26
C HIS A 55 -7.50 -38.24 -3.10
N GLN A 56 -6.96 -39.07 -2.21
CA GLN A 56 -6.10 -38.61 -1.11
C GLN A 56 -4.85 -37.92 -1.63
N HIS A 57 -4.20 -38.48 -2.66
CA HIS A 57 -3.04 -37.86 -3.27
C HIS A 57 -3.38 -36.50 -3.90
N LYS A 58 -4.47 -36.43 -4.68
CA LYS A 58 -4.96 -35.16 -5.26
C LYS A 58 -5.26 -34.13 -4.19
N MET A 59 -5.97 -34.52 -3.13
CA MET A 59 -6.29 -33.62 -2.01
C MET A 59 -5.04 -33.12 -1.30
N LYS A 60 -4.03 -33.97 -1.11
CA LYS A 60 -2.76 -33.59 -0.50
C LYS A 60 -2.04 -32.55 -1.35
N VAL A 61 -1.91 -32.81 -2.66
CA VAL A 61 -1.25 -31.87 -3.59
C VAL A 61 -1.98 -30.53 -3.63
N GLU A 62 -3.32 -30.54 -3.70
CA GLU A 62 -4.10 -29.30 -3.73
C GLU A 62 -3.96 -28.52 -2.41
N LYS A 63 -3.96 -29.22 -1.27
CA LYS A 63 -3.71 -28.60 0.04
C LYS A 63 -2.33 -27.95 0.10
N GLU A 64 -1.29 -28.65 -0.35
CA GLU A 64 0.08 -28.11 -0.40
C GLU A 64 0.16 -26.88 -1.32
N ARG A 65 -0.55 -26.89 -2.47
CA ARG A 65 -0.64 -25.74 -3.37
C ARG A 65 -1.31 -24.55 -2.70
N LEU A 66 -2.45 -24.76 -2.04
CA LEU A 66 -3.19 -23.71 -1.34
C LEU A 66 -2.37 -23.13 -0.18
N GLU A 67 -1.63 -23.96 0.55
CA GLU A 67 -0.74 -23.48 1.61
C GLU A 67 0.40 -22.61 1.06
N GLN A 68 0.98 -22.98 -0.09
CA GLN A 68 1.98 -22.15 -0.77
C GLN A 68 1.39 -20.82 -1.24
N GLU A 69 0.19 -20.85 -1.82
CA GLU A 69 -0.51 -19.65 -2.30
C GLU A 69 -0.86 -18.71 -1.14
N ASN A 70 -1.37 -19.24 -0.02
CA ASN A 70 -1.65 -18.45 1.18
C ASN A 70 -0.37 -17.79 1.72
N ARG A 71 0.75 -18.51 1.79
CA ARG A 71 2.04 -17.91 2.20
C ARG A 71 2.47 -16.76 1.28
N LEU A 72 2.29 -16.92 -0.02
CA LEU A 72 2.60 -15.87 -0.99
C LEU A 72 1.68 -14.65 -0.80
N LEU A 73 0.38 -14.88 -0.56
CA LEU A 73 -0.58 -13.81 -0.30
C LEU A 73 -0.25 -13.05 0.99
N GLU A 74 0.11 -13.76 2.07
CA GLU A 74 0.55 -13.14 3.32
C GLU A 74 1.79 -12.25 3.12
N GLN A 75 2.78 -12.73 2.35
CA GLN A 75 3.96 -11.94 2.01
C GLN A 75 3.61 -10.68 1.21
N LYS A 76 2.75 -10.81 0.20
CA LYS A 76 2.27 -9.66 -0.59
C LYS A 76 1.53 -8.65 0.28
N LEU A 77 0.67 -9.14 1.18
CA LEU A 77 -0.08 -8.28 2.10
C LEU A 77 0.87 -7.53 3.03
N LYS A 78 1.91 -8.19 3.55
CA LYS A 78 2.93 -7.56 4.39
C LYS A 78 3.67 -6.45 3.65
N ILE A 79 4.07 -6.68 2.39
CA ILE A 79 4.73 -5.66 1.57
C ILE A 79 3.79 -4.46 1.35
N LEU A 80 2.53 -4.71 1.03
CA LEU A 80 1.54 -3.65 0.87
C LEU A 80 1.36 -2.84 2.14
N GLN A 81 1.19 -3.50 3.28
CA GLN A 81 1.07 -2.84 4.59
C GLN A 81 2.29 -1.95 4.90
N GLN A 82 3.50 -2.46 4.65
CA GLN A 82 4.72 -1.68 4.80
C GLN A 82 4.76 -0.47 3.85
N GLY A 83 4.35 -0.67 2.59
CA GLY A 83 4.26 0.41 1.61
C GLY A 83 3.26 1.49 2.02
N TYR A 84 2.11 1.13 2.59
CA TYR A 84 1.14 2.10 3.13
C TYR A 84 1.69 2.92 4.30
N ILE A 85 2.43 2.29 5.21
CA ILE A 85 3.08 3.00 6.33
C ILE A 85 4.09 4.01 5.78
N GLN A 86 4.96 3.59 4.86
CA GLN A 86 5.94 4.47 4.22
C GLN A 86 5.28 5.63 3.47
N LEU A 87 4.17 5.36 2.75
CA LEU A 87 3.42 6.40 2.05
C LEU A 87 2.82 7.44 3.01
N GLU A 88 2.32 7.01 4.17
CA GLU A 88 1.78 7.95 5.16
C GLU A 88 2.91 8.79 5.78
N GLU A 89 4.07 8.20 6.07
CA GLU A 89 5.26 8.92 6.52
C GLU A 89 5.74 9.95 5.47
N ASP A 90 5.77 9.56 4.20
CA ASP A 90 6.13 10.40 3.06
C ASP A 90 5.15 11.56 2.90
N LYS A 91 3.85 11.30 3.01
CA LYS A 91 2.79 12.31 2.99
C LYS A 91 2.95 13.30 4.13
N HIS A 92 3.23 12.85 5.35
CA HIS A 92 3.50 13.75 6.47
C HIS A 92 4.76 14.57 6.27
N ARG A 93 5.83 13.98 5.71
CA ARG A 93 7.06 14.72 5.38
C ARG A 93 6.77 15.81 4.33
N LEU A 94 6.08 15.46 3.26
CA LEU A 94 5.72 16.38 2.19
C LEU A 94 4.82 17.51 2.70
N GLN A 95 3.86 17.20 3.58
CA GLN A 95 3.01 18.21 4.20
C GLN A 95 3.84 19.21 5.03
N ARG A 96 4.80 18.73 5.84
CA ARG A 96 5.71 19.61 6.60
C ARG A 96 6.57 20.49 5.68
N GLU A 97 7.06 19.95 4.57
CA GLU A 97 7.82 20.73 3.60
C GLU A 97 6.97 21.78 2.90
N LYS A 98 5.75 21.42 2.52
CA LYS A 98 4.75 22.34 1.96
C LYS A 98 4.44 23.48 2.92
N ASP A 99 4.23 23.18 4.20
CA ASP A 99 3.94 24.19 5.22
C ASP A 99 5.14 25.11 5.43
N LYS A 100 6.36 24.58 5.51
CA LYS A 100 7.60 25.38 5.56
C LYS A 100 7.75 26.29 4.34
N PHE A 101 7.50 25.76 3.14
CA PHE A 101 7.57 26.52 1.90
C PHE A 101 6.54 27.66 1.89
N ASN A 102 5.30 27.38 2.26
CA ASN A 102 4.25 28.38 2.36
C ASN A 102 4.58 29.47 3.39
N SER A 103 5.09 29.10 4.56
CA SER A 103 5.52 30.07 5.58
C SER A 103 6.65 30.96 5.07
N LYS A 104 7.66 30.40 4.40
CA LYS A 104 8.73 31.20 3.77
C LYS A 104 8.19 32.13 2.70
N ARG A 105 7.33 31.62 1.81
CA ARG A 105 6.70 32.42 0.75
C ARG A 105 5.90 33.59 1.34
N ASN A 106 5.14 33.34 2.39
CA ASN A 106 4.35 34.38 3.05
C ASN A 106 5.25 35.41 3.76
N ALA A 107 6.34 34.98 4.40
CA ALA A 107 7.32 35.88 4.99
C ALA A 107 7.98 36.77 3.92
N TYR A 108 8.41 36.20 2.79
CA TYR A 108 8.95 36.97 1.67
C TYR A 108 7.92 37.93 1.06
N ALA A 109 6.66 37.52 0.95
CA ALA A 109 5.60 38.40 0.45
C ALA A 109 5.37 39.59 1.40
N TYR A 110 5.37 39.35 2.71
CA TYR A 110 5.25 40.40 3.72
C TYR A 110 6.46 41.34 3.69
N GLU A 111 7.67 40.80 3.66
CA GLU A 111 8.92 41.57 3.57
C GLU A 111 8.95 42.42 2.29
N SER A 112 8.59 41.84 1.14
CA SER A 112 8.51 42.56 -0.13
C SER A 112 7.46 43.66 -0.12
N GLN A 113 6.30 43.44 0.52
CA GLN A 113 5.26 44.46 0.66
C GLN A 113 5.69 45.59 1.59
N SER A 114 6.30 45.26 2.74
CA SER A 114 6.86 46.23 3.69
C SER A 114 7.92 47.08 3.00
N PHE A 115 8.88 46.43 2.34
CA PHE A 115 9.93 47.09 1.58
C PHE A 115 9.40 47.98 0.46
N SER A 116 8.37 47.54 -0.28
CA SER A 116 7.71 48.37 -1.29
C SER A 116 7.06 49.61 -0.68
N HIS A 117 6.40 49.47 0.47
CA HIS A 117 5.82 50.60 1.18
C HIS A 117 6.90 51.57 1.66
N HIS A 118 7.96 51.08 2.31
CA HIS A 118 9.08 51.90 2.75
C HIS A 118 9.81 52.59 1.59
N SER A 119 9.92 51.92 0.43
CA SER A 119 10.50 52.51 -0.79
C SER A 119 9.66 53.68 -1.31
N GLN A 120 8.32 53.55 -1.36
CA GLN A 120 7.42 54.64 -1.74
C GLN A 120 7.52 55.81 -0.77
N VAL A 121 7.59 55.54 0.53
CA VAL A 121 7.74 56.58 1.56
C VAL A 121 9.10 57.29 1.40
N ALA A 122 10.18 56.56 1.15
CA ALA A 122 11.50 57.17 0.93
C ALA A 122 11.55 58.05 -0.33
N GLU A 123 10.91 57.64 -1.43
CA GLU A 123 10.74 58.47 -2.63
C GLU A 123 10.02 59.78 -2.30
N MET A 124 8.93 59.72 -1.50
CA MET A 124 8.23 60.92 -1.03
C MET A 124 9.10 61.81 -0.12
N MET A 125 10.03 61.27 0.66
CA MET A 125 10.90 62.06 1.56
C MET A 125 11.92 62.93 0.82
N PHE A 126 12.26 62.56 -0.41
CA PHE A 126 13.12 63.32 -1.32
C PHE A 126 12.33 64.16 -2.34
N SER A 127 11.00 64.15 -2.28
CA SER A 127 10.17 65.03 -3.12
C SER A 127 10.53 66.51 -2.91
N GLY A 128 10.63 67.26 -4.01
CA GLY A 128 11.00 68.68 -3.99
C GLY A 128 12.51 68.96 -3.91
N VAL A 129 13.37 67.93 -3.88
CA VAL A 129 14.81 68.10 -4.06
C VAL A 129 15.09 68.40 -5.54
N ASN A 130 15.59 69.59 -5.84
CA ASN A 130 15.80 70.09 -7.21
C ASN A 130 17.28 70.27 -7.60
N SER A 131 18.21 70.01 -6.66
CA SER A 131 19.64 70.12 -6.89
C SER A 131 20.43 69.15 -6.03
N TYR A 132 21.63 68.78 -6.49
CA TYR A 132 22.53 67.90 -5.76
C TYR A 132 22.87 68.40 -4.34
N LEU A 133 23.02 69.72 -4.16
CA LEU A 133 23.29 70.30 -2.84
C LEU A 133 22.11 70.11 -1.89
N THR A 134 20.88 70.32 -2.37
CA THR A 134 19.67 70.07 -1.59
C THR A 134 19.45 68.59 -1.28
N LEU A 135 19.84 67.69 -2.20
CA LEU A 135 19.78 66.25 -2.00
C LEU A 135 20.67 65.81 -0.83
N LYS A 136 21.93 66.25 -0.84
CA LYS A 136 22.90 65.93 0.23
C LYS A 136 22.49 66.50 1.58
N LYS A 137 21.90 67.69 1.60
CA LYS A 137 21.34 68.28 2.83
C LYS A 137 20.17 67.46 3.34
N ARG A 138 19.19 67.17 2.47
CA ARG A 138 18.00 66.39 2.82
C ARG A 138 18.37 65.00 3.34
N TYR A 139 19.30 64.32 2.68
CA TYR A 139 19.82 63.03 3.13
C TYR A 139 20.40 63.10 4.55
N LYS A 140 21.25 64.09 4.86
CA LYS A 140 21.79 64.26 6.21
C LYS A 140 20.70 64.53 7.26
N ASP A 141 19.69 65.31 6.91
CA ASP A 141 18.58 65.61 7.81
C ASP A 141 17.72 64.36 8.08
N LEU A 142 17.47 63.56 7.04
CA LEU A 142 16.79 62.26 7.16
C LEU A 142 17.61 61.27 8.00
N MET A 143 18.92 61.16 7.78
CA MET A 143 19.81 60.33 8.60
C MET A 143 19.80 60.75 10.07
N LYS A 144 19.74 62.05 10.36
CA LYS A 144 19.65 62.56 11.73
C LYS A 144 18.32 62.25 12.40
N MET A 145 17.23 62.11 11.65
CA MET A 145 15.92 61.77 12.22
C MET A 145 15.78 60.25 12.42
N PHE A 146 16.15 59.46 11.41
CA PHE A 146 15.93 58.02 11.37
C PHE A 146 17.09 57.17 11.90
N HIS A 147 18.20 57.78 12.38
CA HIS A 147 19.33 57.04 12.94
C HIS A 147 18.87 56.03 14.01
N PRO A 148 19.34 54.77 14.01
CA PRO A 148 18.91 53.74 14.96
C PRO A 148 19.16 54.09 16.44
N ASP A 149 20.05 55.07 16.70
CA ASP A 149 20.34 55.56 18.07
C ASP A 149 19.32 56.58 18.59
N ASN A 150 18.36 57.01 17.78
CA ASN A 150 17.30 57.95 18.19
C ASN A 150 16.02 57.22 18.63
N VAL A 151 15.19 57.89 19.43
CA VAL A 151 13.89 57.37 19.93
C VAL A 151 12.92 56.97 18.81
N THR A 152 13.00 57.64 17.64
CA THR A 152 12.20 57.34 16.43
C THR A 152 13.07 56.70 15.33
N GLY A 153 14.21 56.12 15.70
CA GLY A 153 15.15 55.50 14.78
C GLY A 153 14.59 54.24 14.14
N ASP A 154 14.84 54.06 12.84
CA ASP A 154 14.43 52.88 12.10
C ASP A 154 15.57 52.47 11.15
N HIS A 155 16.17 51.32 11.46
CA HIS A 155 17.32 50.80 10.72
C HIS A 155 16.97 50.44 9.27
N GLU A 156 15.77 49.90 9.02
CA GLU A 156 15.32 49.52 7.67
C GLU A 156 15.09 50.78 6.82
N MET A 157 14.45 51.80 7.40
CA MET A 157 14.27 53.08 6.73
C MET A 157 15.61 53.76 6.40
N VAL A 158 16.61 53.69 7.28
CA VAL A 158 17.95 54.25 7.00
C VAL A 158 18.59 53.59 5.78
N GLN A 159 18.52 52.26 5.66
CA GLN A 159 19.06 51.56 4.49
C GLN A 159 18.35 51.97 3.19
N ILE A 160 17.02 52.09 3.23
CA ILE A 160 16.21 52.48 2.06
C ILE A 160 16.50 53.94 1.67
N ILE A 161 16.51 54.87 2.63
CA ILE A 161 16.85 56.28 2.39
C ILE A 161 18.25 56.40 1.79
N THR A 162 19.21 55.56 2.23
CA THR A 162 20.58 55.53 1.68
C THR A 162 20.58 55.08 0.23
N ARG A 163 19.85 54.01 -0.10
CA ARG A 163 19.75 53.53 -1.49
C ARG A 163 19.11 54.57 -2.41
N GLU A 164 17.97 55.13 -2.02
CA GLU A 164 17.27 56.18 -2.81
C GLU A 164 18.18 57.41 -3.02
N TYR A 165 18.93 57.81 -1.99
CA TYR A 165 19.92 58.87 -2.11
C TYR A 165 21.02 58.54 -3.12
N GLU A 166 21.55 57.31 -3.13
CA GLU A 166 22.56 56.90 -4.09
C GLU A 166 22.03 56.89 -5.53
N GLU A 167 20.80 56.43 -5.74
CA GLU A 167 20.16 56.43 -7.05
C GLU A 167 19.95 57.85 -7.58
N LEU A 168 19.38 58.74 -6.75
CA LEU A 168 19.20 60.15 -7.09
C LEU A 168 20.56 60.84 -7.30
N LYS A 169 21.55 60.55 -6.47
CA LYS A 169 22.91 61.09 -6.62
C LYS A 169 23.51 60.70 -7.97
N ARG A 170 23.40 59.44 -8.39
CA ARG A 170 23.86 58.98 -9.72
C ARG A 170 23.11 59.71 -10.84
N ALA A 171 21.79 59.91 -10.71
CA ALA A 171 21.00 60.64 -11.70
C ALA A 171 21.47 62.10 -11.88
N TYR A 172 21.71 62.81 -10.77
CA TYR A 172 22.25 64.17 -10.79
C TYR A 172 23.70 64.24 -11.30
N GLU A 173 24.53 63.22 -11.01
CA GLU A 173 25.92 63.13 -11.52
C GLU A 173 25.98 62.83 -13.03
N MET A 174 25.00 62.09 -13.57
CA MET A 174 24.87 61.78 -15.00
C MET A 174 24.17 62.87 -15.83
N GLY A 175 23.91 64.05 -15.25
CA GLY A 175 23.36 65.21 -15.97
C GLY A 175 21.87 65.12 -16.32
N SER A 176 21.16 64.11 -15.79
CA SER A 176 19.70 64.05 -15.90
C SER A 176 19.11 64.95 -14.82
N GLN A 177 18.31 65.95 -15.21
CA GLN A 177 17.43 66.60 -14.24
C GLN A 177 16.51 65.50 -13.66
N ALA A 178 16.50 65.37 -12.34
CA ALA A 178 15.54 64.51 -11.65
C ALA A 178 14.11 64.84 -12.12
N ARG A 179 13.28 63.81 -12.28
CA ARG A 179 11.88 63.96 -12.72
C ARG A 179 11.09 64.90 -11.82
#